data_AF-A0A8J4BNL9-F1
#
_entry.id   AF-A0A8J4BNL9-F1
#
_cell.length_a   1.000
_cell.length_b   1.000
_cell.length_c   1.000
_cell.angle_alpha   90.00
_cell.angle_beta   90.00
_cell.angle_gamma   90.00
#
_symmetry.space_group_name_H-M   'P 1'
#
loop_
_entity.id
_entity.type
_entity.pdbx_description
1 polymer ?
#
loop_
_entity_poly.entity_id
_entity_poly.type
_entity_poly.pdbx_seq_one_letter_code
_entity_poly.pdbx_strand_id
1 'polypeptide(L)'
;MVPAVIFSAGLATLSWLAIRKLLRRDSRQKRARRVRRPAPLTSSEPDEISIIAYNILADHYCTSKKYPYVRPEWLYWPHRWEALQAQLGGFGSDIICLQEVESAR
;
A
#
# COMPACT_ATOMS: atom_id res chain seq x y z
N MET A 1 -37.28 4.22 -49.63
CA MET A 1 -37.40 5.03 -48.38
C MET A 1 -36.66 4.40 -47.18
N VAL A 2 -35.62 3.58 -47.39
CA VAL A 2 -34.82 2.95 -46.33
C VAL A 2 -33.50 3.67 -45.96
N PRO A 3 -32.89 4.57 -46.78
CA PRO A 3 -31.52 5.03 -46.49
C PRO A 3 -31.41 6.00 -45.31
N ALA A 4 -32.45 6.81 -45.05
CA ALA A 4 -32.43 7.78 -43.94
C ALA A 4 -32.44 7.10 -42.56
N VAL A 5 -33.15 5.97 -42.42
CA VAL A 5 -33.25 5.24 -41.15
C VAL A 5 -31.92 4.58 -40.78
N ILE A 6 -31.21 3.99 -41.77
CA ILE A 6 -29.91 3.33 -41.55
C ILE A 6 -28.82 4.35 -41.17
N PHE A 7 -28.80 5.53 -41.80
CA PHE A 7 -27.85 6.60 -41.44
C PHE A 7 -28.09 7.16 -40.03
N SER A 8 -29.35 7.31 -39.62
CA SER A 8 -29.70 7.78 -38.27
C SER A 8 -29.30 6.78 -37.17
N ALA A 9 -29.43 5.48 -37.43
CA ALA A 9 -29.01 4.43 -36.50
C ALA A 9 -27.47 4.33 -36.36
N GLY A 10 -26.73 4.56 -37.44
CA GLY A 10 -25.26 4.59 -37.41
C GLY A 10 -24.70 5.76 -36.58
N LEU A 11 -25.29 6.95 -36.71
CA LEU A 11 -24.89 8.12 -35.92
C LEU A 11 -25.23 7.97 -34.43
N ALA A 12 -26.39 7.38 -34.12
CA ALA A 12 -26.79 7.12 -32.74
C ALA A 12 -25.89 6.10 -32.05
N THR A 13 -25.47 5.03 -32.76
CA THR A 13 -24.56 4.02 -32.20
C THR A 13 -23.14 4.56 -32.00
N LEU A 14 -22.62 5.37 -32.92
CA LEU A 14 -21.33 6.05 -32.75
C LEU A 14 -21.35 7.06 -31.60
N SER A 15 -22.42 7.84 -31.47
CA SER A 15 -22.61 8.77 -30.36
C SER A 15 -22.73 8.02 -29.03
N TRP A 16 -23.49 6.93 -28.96
CA TRP A 16 -23.59 6.07 -27.77
C TRP A 16 -22.26 5.39 -27.41
N LEU A 17 -21.47 4.95 -28.39
CA LEU A 17 -20.14 4.39 -28.17
C LEU A 17 -19.16 5.44 -27.64
N ALA A 18 -19.18 6.66 -28.20
CA ALA A 18 -18.37 7.78 -27.73
C ALA A 18 -18.76 8.21 -26.32
N ILE A 19 -20.07 8.35 -26.05
CA ILE A 19 -20.62 8.66 -24.72
C ILE A 19 -20.29 7.54 -23.74
N ARG A 20 -20.45 6.26 -24.09
CA ARG A 20 -20.03 5.14 -23.23
C ARG A 20 -18.53 5.14 -22.96
N LYS A 21 -17.70 5.56 -23.92
CA LYS A 21 -16.25 5.66 -23.74
C LYS A 21 -15.85 6.85 -22.86
N LEU A 22 -16.59 7.97 -22.93
CA LEU A 22 -16.45 9.12 -22.04
C LEU A 22 -17.00 8.84 -20.62
N LEU A 23 -18.14 8.16 -20.52
CA LEU A 23 -18.81 7.76 -19.28
C LEU A 23 -18.15 6.55 -18.64
N ARG A 24 -17.38 5.75 -19.39
CA ARG A 24 -16.25 4.98 -18.85
C ARG A 24 -15.16 5.95 -18.41
N ARG A 25 -15.51 6.85 -17.50
CA ARG A 25 -14.59 7.51 -16.58
C ARG A 25 -13.78 6.36 -16.02
N ASP A 26 -12.52 6.31 -16.43
CA ASP A 26 -11.64 5.16 -16.29
C ASP A 26 -11.57 4.82 -14.80
N SER A 27 -12.45 3.93 -14.36
CA SER A 27 -12.44 3.29 -13.06
C SER A 27 -11.29 2.26 -13.02
N ARG A 28 -10.19 2.55 -13.73
CA ARG A 28 -8.85 2.08 -13.40
C ARG A 28 -8.51 2.66 -12.03
N GLN A 29 -9.19 2.12 -11.04
CA GLN A 29 -8.73 1.80 -9.70
C GLN A 29 -7.25 2.13 -9.63
N LYS A 30 -6.93 3.30 -9.06
CA LYS A 30 -5.58 3.80 -8.89
C LYS A 30 -4.80 2.63 -8.28
N ARG A 31 -3.97 1.98 -9.11
CA ARG A 31 -3.18 0.82 -8.69
C ARG A 31 -2.39 1.26 -7.47
N ALA A 32 -2.43 0.46 -6.41
CA ALA A 32 -1.69 0.74 -5.19
C ALA A 32 -0.26 1.17 -5.55
N ARG A 33 0.13 2.39 -5.14
CA ARG A 33 1.47 2.93 -5.38
C ARG A 33 2.40 2.36 -4.33
N ARG A 34 3.37 1.55 -4.74
CA ARG A 34 4.44 1.11 -3.83
C ARG A 34 5.51 2.19 -3.78
N VAL A 35 5.65 2.85 -2.63
CA VAL A 35 6.78 3.76 -2.36
C VAL A 35 7.92 2.94 -1.77
N ARG A 36 9.14 3.18 -2.24
CA ARG A 36 10.34 2.57 -1.65
C ARG A 36 10.81 3.41 -0.46
N ARG A 37 11.18 2.74 0.64
CA ARG A 37 11.85 3.37 1.79
C ARG A 37 13.18 3.99 1.34
N PRO A 38 13.67 5.08 1.98
CA PRO A 38 13.30 5.56 3.32
C PRO A 38 12.21 6.63 3.37
N ALA A 39 11.65 7.06 2.24
CA ALA A 39 10.66 8.13 2.21
C ALA A 39 9.43 7.81 3.12
N PRO A 40 8.89 8.80 3.84
CA PRO A 40 7.61 8.66 4.53
C PRO A 40 6.48 8.33 3.54
N LEU A 41 5.52 7.55 4.00
CA LEU A 41 4.36 7.09 3.23
C LEU A 41 3.16 8.00 3.50
N THR A 42 3.27 9.29 3.20
CA THR A 42 2.17 10.24 3.43
C THR A 42 1.15 10.19 2.29
N SER A 43 -0.14 10.14 2.64
CA SER A 43 -1.22 10.27 1.67
C SER A 43 -1.26 11.68 1.11
N SER A 44 -1.21 11.81 -0.22
CA SER A 44 -1.15 13.11 -0.91
C SER A 44 -2.53 13.66 -1.26
N GLU A 45 -3.51 12.79 -1.43
CA GLU A 45 -4.87 13.14 -1.83
C GLU A 45 -5.89 12.75 -0.76
N PRO A 46 -7.05 13.44 -0.67
CA PRO A 46 -8.10 13.11 0.30
C PRO A 46 -8.70 11.70 0.15
N ASP A 47 -8.59 11.10 -1.04
CA ASP A 47 -9.08 9.75 -1.36
C ASP A 47 -7.98 8.67 -1.28
N GLU A 48 -6.76 9.02 -0.83
CA GLU A 48 -5.66 8.09 -0.62
C GLU A 48 -5.60 7.60 0.82
N ILE A 49 -5.17 6.34 0.98
CA ILE A 49 -4.78 5.78 2.28
C ILE A 49 -3.44 5.09 2.14
N SER A 50 -2.57 5.33 3.10
CA SER A 50 -1.22 4.77 3.16
C SER A 50 -1.14 3.67 4.21
N ILE A 51 -0.56 2.52 3.82
CA ILE A 51 -0.52 1.32 4.63
C ILE A 51 0.89 0.76 4.65
N ILE A 52 1.38 0.43 5.85
CA ILE A 52 2.60 -0.34 6.05
C ILE A 52 2.28 -1.70 6.64
N ALA A 53 2.93 -2.73 6.13
CA ALA A 53 2.99 -4.04 6.75
C ALA A 53 4.44 -4.33 7.16
N TYR A 54 4.70 -4.56 8.44
CA TYR A 54 6.05 -4.73 8.96
C TYR A 54 6.14 -5.82 10.03
N ASN A 55 7.02 -6.79 9.81
CA ASN A 55 7.36 -7.81 10.79
C ASN A 55 8.51 -7.31 11.65
N ILE A 56 8.27 -7.20 12.96
CA ILE A 56 9.22 -6.59 13.90
C ILE A 56 10.17 -7.61 14.57
N LEU A 57 10.05 -8.89 14.22
CA LEU A 57 10.76 -10.02 14.83
C LEU A 57 10.53 -10.11 16.35
N ALA A 58 9.65 -11.03 16.77
CA ALA A 58 9.36 -11.22 18.19
C ALA A 58 10.64 -11.58 18.99
N ASP A 59 10.72 -11.16 20.25
CA ASP A 59 11.89 -11.39 21.10
C ASP A 59 12.19 -12.87 21.35
N HIS A 60 11.16 -13.69 21.56
CA HIS A 60 11.34 -15.13 21.72
C HIS A 60 11.86 -15.84 20.46
N TYR A 61 11.77 -15.21 19.29
CA TYR A 61 12.40 -15.71 18.07
C TYR A 61 13.83 -15.18 17.89
N CYS A 62 14.20 -14.07 18.53
CA CYS A 62 15.48 -13.39 18.36
C CYS A 62 16.61 -14.01 19.20
N THR A 63 17.02 -15.23 18.85
CA THR A 63 18.06 -15.99 19.60
C THR A 63 19.40 -16.00 18.88
N SER A 64 20.52 -16.00 19.63
CA SER A 64 21.88 -16.13 19.07
C SER A 64 22.09 -17.42 18.27
N LYS A 65 21.30 -18.46 18.54
CA LYS A 65 21.32 -19.71 17.75
C LYS A 65 20.75 -19.51 16.34
N LYS A 66 19.66 -18.73 16.21
CA LYS A 66 19.05 -18.41 14.90
C LYS A 66 19.81 -17.31 14.15
N TYR A 67 20.40 -16.37 14.90
CA TYR A 67 21.11 -15.21 14.36
C TYR A 67 22.58 -15.17 14.84
N PRO A 68 23.41 -16.20 14.57
CA PRO A 68 24.76 -16.31 15.13
C PRO A 68 25.75 -15.26 14.58
N TYR A 69 25.40 -14.62 13.47
CA TYR A 69 26.18 -13.56 12.83
C TYR A 69 25.92 -12.16 13.43
N VAL A 70 24.96 -12.04 14.36
CA VAL A 70 24.64 -10.79 15.05
C VAL A 70 25.25 -10.81 16.45
N ARG A 71 25.85 -9.70 16.87
CA ARG A 71 26.37 -9.53 18.22
C ARG A 71 25.23 -9.70 19.25
N PRO A 72 25.39 -10.48 20.34
CA PRO A 72 24.32 -10.75 21.29
C PRO A 72 23.62 -9.52 21.86
N GLU A 73 24.36 -8.45 22.12
CA GLU A 73 23.85 -7.15 22.58
C GLU A 73 22.89 -6.49 21.59
N TRP A 74 23.01 -6.78 20.29
CA TRP A 74 22.13 -6.23 19.26
C TRP A 74 20.84 -7.05 19.08
N LEU A 75 20.81 -8.28 19.59
CA LEU A 75 19.60 -9.11 19.64
C LEU A 75 18.71 -8.74 20.82
N TYR A 76 19.26 -8.09 21.85
CA TYR A 76 18.54 -7.72 23.06
C TYR A 76 17.38 -6.76 22.76
N TRP A 77 16.19 -7.06 23.31
CA TRP A 77 14.97 -6.31 22.99
C TRP A 77 15.08 -4.80 23.19
N PRO A 78 15.57 -4.25 24.31
CA PRO A 78 15.76 -2.81 24.46
C PRO A 78 16.57 -2.14 23.35
N HIS A 79 17.64 -2.78 22.87
CA HIS A 79 18.44 -2.25 21.76
C HIS A 79 17.64 -2.25 20.45
N ARG A 80 16.95 -3.35 20.15
CA ARG A 80 16.12 -3.45 18.94
C ARG A 80 14.93 -2.50 19.00
N TRP A 81 14.31 -2.35 20.17
CA TRP A 81 13.14 -1.53 20.40
C TRP A 81 13.44 -0.04 20.16
N GLU A 82 14.59 0.45 20.61
CA GLU A 82 15.04 1.82 20.32
C GLU A 82 15.11 2.08 18.80
N ALA A 83 15.71 1.15 18.05
CA ALA A 83 15.78 1.23 16.59
C ALA A 83 14.40 1.12 15.93
N LEU A 84 13.54 0.21 16.41
CA LEU A 84 12.18 0.03 15.92
C LEU A 84 11.32 1.28 16.14
N GLN A 85 11.43 1.93 17.30
CA GLN A 85 10.72 3.18 17.59
C GLN A 85 11.08 4.28 16.59
N ALA A 86 12.37 4.47 16.31
CA ALA A 86 12.82 5.43 15.31
C ALA A 86 12.28 5.09 13.90
N GLN A 87 12.26 3.80 13.54
CA GLN A 87 11.72 3.35 12.25
C GLN A 87 10.20 3.58 12.15
N LEU A 88 9.43 3.14 13.14
CA LEU A 88 7.97 3.29 13.20
C LEU A 88 7.58 4.77 13.18
N GLY A 89 8.27 5.64 13.92
CA GLY A 89 8.06 7.08 13.87
C GLY A 89 8.36 7.70 12.50
N GLY A 90 9.35 7.16 11.78
CA GLY A 90 9.74 7.60 10.44
C GLY A 90 8.89 7.04 9.30
N PHE A 91 7.84 6.29 9.58
CA PHE A 91 6.97 5.70 8.55
C PHE A 91 6.00 6.71 7.94
N GLY A 92 5.37 7.55 8.77
CA GLY A 92 4.47 8.62 8.31
C GLY A 92 3.25 8.13 7.51
N SER A 93 2.81 6.88 7.73
CA SER A 93 1.63 6.27 7.10
C SER A 93 0.39 6.36 8.00
N ASP A 94 -0.79 6.30 7.39
CA ASP A 94 -2.08 6.35 8.08
C ASP A 94 -2.37 5.07 8.87
N ILE A 95 -1.98 3.90 8.31
CA ILE A 95 -2.16 2.59 8.96
C ILE A 95 -0.83 1.83 9.02
N ILE A 96 -0.53 1.27 10.18
CA ILE A 96 0.60 0.38 10.41
C ILE A 96 0.09 -0.99 10.88
N CYS A 97 0.39 -2.04 10.12
CA CYS A 97 0.07 -3.43 10.42
C CYS A 97 1.35 -4.18 10.83
N LEU A 98 1.46 -4.59 12.09
CA LEU A 98 2.64 -5.30 12.60
C LEU A 98 2.43 -6.82 12.67
N GLN A 99 3.50 -7.58 12.41
CA GLN A 99 3.56 -9.03 12.64
C GLN A 99 4.63 -9.35 13.70
N GLU A 100 4.48 -10.51 14.35
CA GLU A 100 5.38 -10.96 15.43
C GLU A 100 5.41 -10.00 16.63
N VAL A 101 4.26 -9.42 16.97
CA VAL A 101 4.10 -8.60 18.18
C VAL A 101 3.89 -9.50 19.39
N GLU A 102 4.64 -9.27 20.46
CA GLU A 102 4.44 -9.96 21.74
C GLU A 102 3.48 -9.20 22.64
N SER A 103 2.71 -9.94 23.43
CA SER A 103 1.91 -9.34 24.50
C SER A 103 2.81 -8.88 25.64
N ALA A 104 2.48 -7.74 26.26
CA ALA A 104 3.09 -7.35 27.52
C ALA A 104 2.84 -8.47 28.54
N ARG A 105 3.92 -8.98 29.14
CA ARG A 105 3.84 -9.99 30.21
C ARG A 105 3.37 -9.35 31.51
#